data_AF-A0A3R0XQH9-F1
#
_entry.id   AF-A0A3R0XQH9-F1
#
_cell.length_a   1.000
_cell.length_b   1.000
_cell.length_c   1.000
_cell.angle_alpha   90.00
_cell.angle_beta   90.00
_cell.angle_gamma   90.00
#
_symmetry.space_group_name_H-M   'P 1'
#
loop_
_entity.id
_entity.type
_entity.pdbx_description
1 polymer ?
#
loop_
_entity_poly.entity_id
_entity_poly.type
_entity_poly.pdbx_seq_one_letter_code
_entity_poly.pdbx_strand_id
1 'polypeptide(L)' 'TIVELGKAMDFDARAAIPFEGERHNALDDARYQAKYVSTIWQKLIPNQADF' A
#
# COMPACT_ATOMS: atom_id res chain seq x y z
N THR A 1 2.70 1.42 12.99
CA THR A 1 3.12 1.93 11.66
C THR A 1 1.93 1.96 10.72
N ILE A 2 2.01 2.62 9.55
CA ILE A 2 0.87 2.66 8.60
C ILE A 2 0.40 1.26 8.16
N VAL A 3 1.32 0.30 8.09
CA VAL A 3 1.03 -1.11 7.80
C VAL A 3 0.10 -1.73 8.85
N GLU A 4 0.32 -1.42 10.13
CA GLU A 4 -0.51 -1.92 11.23
C GLU A 4 -1.91 -1.29 11.18
N LEU A 5 -2.03 -0.03 10.75
CA LEU A 5 -3.33 0.62 10.55
C LEU A 5 -4.13 -0.06 9.44
N GLY A 6 -3.50 -0.39 8.30
CA GLY A 6 -4.15 -1.14 7.22
C GLY A 6 -4.67 -2.51 7.68
N LYS A 7 -3.86 -3.23 8.47
CA LYS A 7 -4.28 -4.52 9.06
C LYS A 7 -5.45 -4.39 10.03
N ALA A 8 -5.48 -3.34 10.85
CA ALA A 8 -6.60 -3.07 11.76
C ALA A 8 -7.93 -2.81 11.03
N MET A 9 -7.87 -2.41 9.76
CA MET A 9 -9.03 -2.24 8.87
C MET A 9 -9.32 -3.46 7.99
N ASP A 10 -8.71 -4.61 8.31
CA ASP A 10 -8.79 -5.86 7.53
C ASP A 10 -8.39 -5.67 6.04
N PHE A 11 -7.47 -4.74 5.78
CA PHE A 11 -6.96 -4.48 4.44
C PHE A 11 -5.58 -5.09 4.24
N ASP A 12 -5.54 -6.21 3.52
CA ASP A 12 -4.27 -6.79 3.07
C ASP A 12 -3.81 -6.19 1.74
N ALA A 13 -3.10 -5.06 1.84
CA ALA A 13 -2.50 -4.41 0.68
C ALA A 13 -1.47 -5.29 -0.06
N ARG A 14 -0.97 -6.38 0.54
CA ARG A 14 0.07 -7.24 -0.05
C ARG A 14 -0.55 -8.23 -1.02
N ALA A 15 -1.76 -8.69 -0.72
CA ALA A 15 -2.58 -9.46 -1.65
C ALA A 15 -3.13 -8.58 -2.79
N ALA A 16 -3.44 -7.32 -2.51
CA ALA A 16 -4.03 -6.40 -3.49
C ALA A 16 -3.02 -5.86 -4.53
N ILE A 17 -1.75 -5.71 -4.14
CA ILE A 17 -0.72 -5.11 -4.99
C ILE A 17 0.32 -6.19 -5.34
N PRO A 18 0.32 -6.70 -6.59
CA PRO A 18 1.36 -7.62 -7.02
C PRO A 18 2.72 -6.90 -7.09
N PHE A 19 3.79 -7.63 -6.81
CA PHE A 19 5.13 -7.13 -7.00
C PHE A 19 5.46 -7.05 -8.50
N GLU A 20 6.07 -5.94 -8.93
CA GLU A 20 6.52 -5.71 -10.29
C GLU A 20 8.03 -5.47 -10.30
N GLY A 21 8.76 -6.10 -11.22
CA GLY A 21 10.21 -5.95 -11.36
C GLY A 21 11.01 -7.14 -10.81
N GLU A 22 12.30 -6.91 -10.56
CA GLU A 22 13.18 -7.93 -10.00
C GLU A 22 13.19 -7.88 -8.47
N ARG A 23 12.99 -9.04 -7.82
CA ARG A 23 13.10 -9.13 -6.36
C ARG A 23 14.53 -8.90 -5.92
N HIS A 24 14.68 -8.21 -4.79
CA HIS A 24 15.99 -7.80 -4.26
C HIS A 24 16.71 -6.77 -5.13
N ASN A 25 16.01 -6.19 -6.13
CA ASN A 25 16.42 -4.94 -6.74
C ASN A 25 15.91 -3.78 -5.90
N ALA A 26 16.83 -2.96 -5.38
CA ALA A 26 16.48 -1.89 -4.45
C ALA A 26 15.48 -0.87 -5.01
N LEU A 27 15.52 -0.59 -6.32
CA LEU A 27 14.60 0.36 -6.96
C LEU A 27 13.20 -0.22 -7.07
N ASP A 28 13.08 -1.48 -7.49
CA ASP A 28 11.78 -2.15 -7.62
C ASP A 28 11.15 -2.39 -6.25
N ASP A 29 11.96 -2.76 -5.26
CA ASP A 29 11.52 -2.86 -3.86
C ASP A 29 11.00 -1.51 -3.34
N ALA A 30 11.72 -0.40 -3.59
CA ALA A 30 11.28 0.93 -3.18
C ALA A 30 9.96 1.36 -3.83
N ARG A 31 9.80 1.09 -5.13
CA ARG A 31 8.54 1.33 -5.86
C ARG A 31 7.39 0.52 -5.27
N TYR A 32 7.63 -0.76 -4.99
CA TYR A 32 6.62 -1.63 -4.37
C TYR A 32 6.19 -1.11 -3.00
N GLN A 33 7.15 -0.73 -2.14
CA GLN A 33 6.86 -0.17 -0.81
C GLN A 33 6.08 1.14 -0.91
N ALA A 34 6.43 2.02 -1.85
CA ALA A 34 5.70 3.27 -2.06
C ALA A 34 4.24 3.03 -2.47
N LYS A 35 4.00 2.10 -3.42
CA LYS A 35 2.63 1.67 -3.80
C LYS A 35 1.88 1.13 -2.58
N TYR A 36 2.49 0.23 -1.82
CA TYR A 36 1.91 -0.39 -0.63
C TYR A 36 1.44 0.64 0.41
N VAL A 37 2.30 1.59 0.76
CA VAL A 37 2.00 2.67 1.72
C VAL A 37 0.90 3.60 1.18
N SER A 38 0.97 3.96 -0.09
CA SER A 38 0.03 4.89 -0.72
C SER A 38 -1.39 4.33 -0.78
N THR A 39 -1.54 3.03 -1.06
CA THR A 39 -2.86 2.38 -1.10
C THR A 39 -3.49 2.28 0.29
N ILE A 40 -2.72 2.00 1.34
CA ILE A 40 -3.24 2.04 2.72
C ILE A 40 -3.71 3.46 3.05
N TRP A 41 -2.92 4.48 2.70
CA TRP A 41 -3.27 5.88 2.93
C TRP A 41 -4.57 6.29 2.24
N GLN A 42 -4.74 5.94 0.96
CA GLN A 42 -5.96 6.21 0.19
C GLN A 42 -7.22 5.57 0.80
N LYS A 43 -7.07 4.43 1.48
CA LYS A 43 -8.20 3.77 2.15
C LYS A 43 -8.52 4.34 3.52
N LEU A 44 -7.54 4.96 4.17
CA LEU A 44 -7.69 5.62 5.46
C LEU A 44 -8.41 6.98 5.35
N ILE A 45 -8.17 7.70 4.26
CA ILE A 45 -8.72 9.03 4.06
C ILE A 45 -9.83 8.96 3.00
N PRO A 46 -11.10 9.18 3.37
CA PRO A 46 -12.20 9.26 2.40
C PRO A 46 -11.88 10.34 1.37
N ASN A 47 -12.19 10.08 0.10
CA ASN A 47 -11.92 11.06 -0.93
C ASN A 47 -12.85 12.26 -0.69
N GLN A 48 -12.36 13.48 -0.93
CA GLN A 48 -13.16 14.69 -0.68
C GLN A 48 -14.43 14.75 -1.54
N ALA A 49 -14.49 13.96 -2.62
CA ALA A 49 -15.64 13.78 -3.49
C ALA A 49 -16.70 12.79 -2.96
N ASP A 50 -16.43 12.09 -1.85
CA ASP A 50 -17.34 11.10 -1.25
C ASP A 50 -18.24 11.73 -0.15
N PHE A 51 -18.18 13.07 0.02
CA PHE A 51 -19.04 13.89 0.90
C PHE A 51 -20.00 14.77 0.08
#